data_AF-A0A944G0B2-F1
#
_entry.id   AF-A0A944G0B2-F1
#
_cell.length_a   1.000
_cell.length_b   1.000
_cell.length_c   1.000
_cell.angle_alpha   90.00
_cell.angle_beta   90.00
_cell.angle_gamma   90.00
#
_symmetry.space_group_name_H-M   'P 1'
#
loop_
_entity.id
_entity.type
_entity.pdbx_description
1 polymer ?
#
loop_
_entity_poly.entity_id
_entity_poly.type
_entity_poly.pdbx_seq_one_letter_code
_entity_poly.pdbx_strand_id
1 'polypeptide(L)' 'MKTRFSIGDTIFWYCDIEQCTHQAKVKFVNFAGAGYPDINYEVSTVCCGKEQTIFVDENDAMKEEF' A
#
# COMPACT_ATOMS: atom_id res chain seq x y z
N MET A 1 4.51 -4.00 17.63
CA MET A 1 3.28 -3.52 16.95
C MET A 1 2.95 -4.55 15.87
N LYS A 2 1.68 -4.93 15.70
CA LYS A 2 1.27 -5.87 14.65
C LYS A 2 0.67 -5.08 13.51
N THR A 3 1.25 -5.17 12.32
CA THR A 3 0.74 -4.55 11.09
C THR A 3 -0.19 -5.53 10.37
N ARG A 4 -1.07 -5.02 9.51
CA ARG A 4 -1.94 -5.87 8.67
C ARG A 4 -1.15 -6.62 7.59
N PHE A 5 -0.09 -6.00 7.07
CA PHE A 5 0.72 -6.54 5.98
C PHE A 5 2.22 -6.49 6.31
N SER A 6 2.99 -7.35 5.63
CA SER A 6 4.43 -7.54 5.80
C SER A 6 5.17 -7.37 4.47
N ILE A 7 6.49 -7.18 4.54
CA ILE A 7 7.35 -7.13 3.34
C ILE A 7 7.16 -8.41 2.52
N GLY A 8 6.94 -8.24 1.22
CA GLY A 8 6.71 -9.33 0.28
C GLY A 8 5.23 -9.66 0.05
N ASP A 9 4.32 -9.21 0.92
CA ASP A 9 2.88 -9.39 0.74
C ASP A 9 2.39 -8.66 -0.50
N THR A 10 1.35 -9.24 -1.11
CA THR A 10 0.53 -8.58 -2.11
C THR A 10 -0.62 -7.87 -1.41
N ILE A 11 -0.82 -6.60 -1.73
CA ILE A 11 -1.98 -5.81 -1.31
C ILE A 11 -2.70 -5.23 -2.52
N PHE A 12 -3.90 -4.71 -2.29
CA PHE A 12 -4.69 -3.97 -3.24
C PHE A 12 -4.93 -2.55 -2.73
N TRP A 13 -5.03 -1.58 -3.63
CA TRP A 13 -5.34 -0.18 -3.30
C TRP A 13 -6.15 0.44 -4.45
N TYR A 14 -7.04 1.37 -4.13
CA TYR A 14 -7.85 2.06 -5.15
C TYR A 14 -7.10 3.28 -5.68
N CYS A 15 -6.95 3.39 -6.99
CA CYS A 15 -6.35 4.54 -7.64
C CYS A 15 -7.44 5.49 -8.15
N ASP A 16 -7.51 6.68 -7.56
CA ASP A 16 -8.47 7.72 -7.98
C ASP A 16 -8.21 8.27 -9.38
N ILE A 17 -6.97 8.14 -9.90
CA ILE A 17 -6.64 8.64 -11.24
C ILE A 17 -7.23 7.73 -12.32
N GLU A 18 -7.10 6.41 -12.13
CA GLU A 18 -7.58 5.40 -13.09
C GLU A 18 -8.97 4.87 -12.74
N GLN A 19 -9.50 5.22 -11.57
CA GLN A 19 -10.79 4.77 -11.02
C GLN A 19 -10.89 3.24 -10.98
N CYS A 20 -9.81 2.59 -10.56
CA CYS A 20 -9.75 1.13 -10.44
C CYS A 20 -8.78 0.67 -9.33
N THR A 21 -8.88 -0.61 -8.99
CA THR A 21 -8.01 -1.25 -8.00
C THR A 21 -6.72 -1.73 -8.66
N HIS A 22 -5.58 -1.47 -8.00
CA HIS A 22 -4.28 -1.99 -8.42
C HIS A 22 -3.72 -2.96 -7.40
N GLN A 23 -3.06 -3.99 -7.91
CA GLN A 23 -2.24 -4.89 -7.11
C GLN A 23 -0.86 -4.27 -6.89
N ALA A 24 -0.37 -4.32 -5.65
CA ALA A 24 0.96 -3.84 -5.29
C ALA A 24 1.69 -4.84 -4.38
N LYS A 25 3.03 -4.84 -4.42
CA LYS A 25 3.88 -5.68 -3.57
C LYS A 25 4.59 -4.84 -2.53
N VAL A 26 4.41 -5.18 -1.26
CA VAL A 26 5.02 -4.46 -0.13
C VAL A 26 6.54 -4.63 -0.15
N LYS A 27 7.26 -3.51 -0.11
CA LYS A 27 8.72 -3.42 -0.05
C LYS A 27 9.20 -3.04 1.34
N PHE A 28 8.45 -2.17 2.03
CA PHE A 28 8.79 -1.72 3.37
C PHE A 28 7.52 -1.41 4.17
N VAL A 29 7.58 -1.67 5.47
CA VAL A 29 6.53 -1.30 6.43
C VAL A 29 7.05 -0.13 7.25
N ASN A 30 6.49 1.05 7.01
CA ASN A 30 6.89 2.29 7.66
C ASN A 30 5.97 2.59 8.85
N PHE A 31 6.59 2.98 9.96
CA PHE A 31 5.91 3.40 11.17
C PHE A 31 6.13 4.90 11.33
N ALA A 32 5.35 5.69 10.60
CA ALA A 32 5.38 7.14 10.71
C ALA A 32 4.48 7.55 11.88
N GLY A 33 4.97 8.31 12.84
CA GLY A 33 4.13 8.59 14.01
C GLY A 33 4.79 9.46 15.05
N ALA A 34 4.38 10.72 15.12
CA ALA A 34 4.75 11.63 16.21
C ALA A 34 3.80 11.43 17.41
N GLY A 35 3.78 10.22 17.98
CA GLY A 35 2.96 9.87 19.15
C GLY A 35 1.69 9.08 18.88
N TYR A 36 1.33 8.86 17.60
CA TYR A 36 0.30 7.91 17.16
C TYR A 36 0.88 6.95 16.14
N PRO A 37 0.42 5.69 16.09
CA PRO A 37 0.89 4.73 15.09
C PRO A 37 0.25 4.98 13.72
N ASP A 38 0.89 5.76 12.83
CA ASP A 38 0.53 5.76 11.42
C ASP A 38 1.39 4.72 10.68
N ILE A 39 0.75 3.66 10.21
CA ILE A 39 1.41 2.65 9.39
C ILE A 39 1.15 2.98 7.93
N ASN A 40 2.20 3.07 7.14
CA ASN A 40 2.09 3.07 5.68
C ASN A 40 3.06 2.06 5.08
N TYR A 41 2.71 1.60 3.88
CA TYR A 41 3.41 0.57 3.15
C TYR A 41 4.07 1.20 1.93
N GLU A 42 5.39 1.13 1.85
CA GLU A 42 6.06 1.37 0.57
C GLU A 42 5.81 0.16 -0.32
N VAL A 43 5.27 0.38 -1.51
CA VAL A 43 4.88 -0.71 -2.42
C VAL A 43 5.38 -0.46 -3.84
N SER A 44 5.69 -1.54 -4.55
CA SER A 44 5.84 -1.51 -6.01
C SER A 44 4.52 -1.87 -6.68
N THR A 45 4.06 -1.05 -7.62
CA THR A 45 2.79 -1.24 -8.33
C THR A 45 2.93 -0.80 -9.79
N VAL A 46 2.07 -1.31 -10.66
CA VAL A 46 1.87 -0.72 -12.00
C VAL A 46 0.62 0.15 -11.93
N CYS A 47 0.77 1.44 -12.20
CA CYS A 47 -0.31 2.42 -12.24
C CYS A 47 0.01 3.47 -13.31
N CYS A 48 -1.00 3.99 -14.01
CA CYS A 48 -0.86 4.92 -15.13
C CYS A 48 0.09 4.39 -16.22
N GLY A 49 0.04 3.07 -16.47
CA GLY A 49 0.88 2.38 -17.46
C GLY A 49 2.37 2.31 -17.13
N LYS A 50 2.78 2.60 -15.89
CA LYS A 50 4.20 2.62 -15.47
C LYS A 50 4.39 1.89 -14.16
N GLU A 51 5.56 1.27 -13.99
CA GLU A 51 6.00 0.79 -12.68
C GLU A 51 6.35 1.99 -11.79
N GLN A 52 5.81 2.00 -10.57
CA GLN A 52 5.98 3.07 -9.61
C GLN A 52 6.22 2.50 -8.22
N THR A 53 6.94 3.27 -7.40
CA THR A 53 7.04 3.03 -5.95
C THR A 53 6.28 4.15 -5.24
N ILE A 54 5.27 3.78 -4.44
CA ILE A 54 4.39 4.71 -3.73
C ILE A 54 4.20 4.28 -2.28
N PHE A 55 3.65 5.17 -1.46
CA PHE A 55 3.19 4.84 -0.10
C PHE A 55 1.68 4.66 -0.10
N VAL A 56 1.22 3.57 0.50
CA VAL A 56 -0.21 3.29 0.73
C VAL A 56 -0.47 3.25 2.23
N ASP A 57 -1.42 4.06 2.71
CA ASP A 57 -1.83 4.05 4.11
C ASP A 57 -2.42 2.69 4.50
N GLU A 58 -2.26 2.28 5.76
CA GLU A 58 -2.83 1.03 6.24
C GLU A 58 -4.36 0.96 6.08
N ASN A 59 -5.05 2.10 6.11
CA ASN A 59 -6.50 2.15 5.93
C ASN A 59 -6.92 1.96 4.47
N ASP A 60 -6.07 2.34 3.52
CA ASP A 60 -6.32 2.20 2.08
C ASP A 60 -5.83 0.84 1.52
N ALA A 61 -5.00 0.13 2.28
CA ALA A 61 -4.47 -1.17 1.92
C ALA A 61 -5.49 -2.31 2.16
N MET A 62 -5.81 -3.03 1.09
CA MET A 62 -6.81 -4.10 1.07
C MET A 62 -6.15 -5.47 0.80
N LYS A 63 -6.73 -6.54 1.34
CA LYS A 63 -6.21 -7.91 1.17
C LYS A 63 -6.66 -8.56 -0.14
N GLU A 64 -7.80 -8.12 -0.66
CA GLU A 64 -8.49 -8.67 -1.83
C GLU A 64 -8.97 -7.51 -2.71
N GLU A 65 -9.17 -7.78 -4.00
CA GLU A 65 -9.72 -6.83 -4.96
C GLU A 65 -11.23 -6.64 -4.71
N PHE A 66 -11.73 -5.40 -4.92
CA PHE A 66 -13.16 -5.06 -4.86
C PHE A 66 -13.73 -4.88 -6.26
#